data_AF-A0A2E0SIA1-F1
#
_entry.id   AF-A0A2E0SIA1-F1
#
_cell.length_a   1.000
_cell.length_b   1.000
_cell.length_c   1.000
_cell.angle_alpha   90.00
_cell.angle_beta   90.00
_cell.angle_gamma   90.00
#
_symmetry.space_group_name_H-M   'P 1'
#
loop_
_entity.id
_entity.type
_entity.pdbx_description
1 polymer ?
#
loop_
_entity_poly.entity_id
_entity_poly.type
_entity_poly.pdbx_seq_one_letter_code
_entity_poly.pdbx_strand_id
1 'polypeptide(L)'
;MNPELLKQLEEALKESDGIVQESSLIVMSVDVYREMMGIGTDAELASSVTALKSGMSEARQGKTRPLTEALDDLGHKYEAQG
;
A
#
# COMPACT_ATOMS: atom_id res chain seq x y z
N MET A 1 -15.27 -5.51 27.42
CA MET A 1 -15.60 -4.40 26.48
C MET A 1 -17.12 -4.41 26.28
N ASN A 2 -17.80 -3.28 26.41
CA ASN A 2 -19.26 -3.20 26.32
C ASN A 2 -19.71 -3.31 24.84
N PRO A 3 -20.57 -4.26 24.45
CA PRO A 3 -21.01 -4.43 23.07
C PRO A 3 -21.70 -3.21 22.45
N GLU A 4 -22.45 -2.43 23.24
CA GLU A 4 -23.15 -1.23 22.75
C GLU A 4 -22.18 -0.12 22.38
N LEU A 5 -21.14 0.06 23.20
CA LEU A 5 -20.09 1.05 22.99
C LEU A 5 -19.27 0.73 21.73
N LEU A 6 -19.13 -0.57 21.39
CA LEU A 6 -18.50 -1.02 20.16
C LEU A 6 -19.31 -0.62 18.91
N LYS A 7 -20.62 -0.79 18.96
CA LYS A 7 -21.51 -0.41 17.84
C LYS A 7 -21.52 1.10 17.62
N GLN A 8 -21.56 1.88 18.69
CA GLN A 8 -21.49 3.34 18.61
C GLN A 8 -20.18 3.81 17.98
N LEU A 9 -19.06 3.17 18.31
CA LEU A 9 -17.76 3.44 17.70
C LEU A 9 -17.71 3.02 16.23
N GLU A 10 -18.27 1.87 15.87
CA GLU A 10 -18.36 1.44 14.46
C GLU A 10 -19.22 2.37 13.61
N GLU A 11 -20.32 2.88 14.15
CA GLU A 11 -21.17 3.88 13.50
C GLU A 11 -20.43 5.21 13.34
N ALA A 12 -19.79 5.70 14.41
CA ALA A 12 -19.01 6.92 14.38
C ALA A 12 -17.84 6.86 13.38
N LEU A 13 -17.16 5.70 13.28
CA LEU A 13 -16.09 5.49 12.29
C LEU A 13 -16.59 5.56 10.84
N LYS A 14 -17.82 5.10 10.57
CA LYS A 14 -18.42 5.19 9.22
C LYS A 14 -18.78 6.61 8.84
N GLU A 15 -19.16 7.45 9.80
CA GLU A 15 -19.53 8.85 9.58
C GLU A 15 -18.33 9.80 9.50
N SER A 16 -17.16 9.38 10.00
CA SER A 16 -15.97 10.22 10.17
C SER A 16 -14.79 9.84 9.27
N ASP A 17 -15.06 9.25 8.11
CA ASP A 17 -14.04 8.75 7.15
C ASP A 17 -13.00 7.82 7.81
N GLY A 18 -13.40 7.10 8.86
CA GLY A 18 -12.57 6.13 9.56
C GLY A 18 -11.65 6.69 10.64
N ILE A 19 -11.83 7.92 11.14
CA ILE A 19 -11.10 8.46 12.30
C ILE A 19 -12.03 9.15 13.30
N VAL A 20 -12.00 8.71 14.56
CA VAL A 20 -12.68 9.36 15.69
C VAL A 20 -11.65 9.72 16.77
N GLN A 21 -11.59 11.00 17.13
CA GLN A 21 -10.75 11.47 18.24
C GLN A 21 -11.58 11.62 19.52
N GLU A 22 -11.17 10.92 20.56
CA GLU A 22 -11.66 11.06 21.93
C GLU A 22 -10.62 11.73 22.81
N SER A 23 -11.05 12.26 23.96
CA SER A 23 -10.26 13.10 24.88
C SER A 23 -8.84 12.60 25.21
N SER A 24 -8.62 11.29 25.14
CA SER A 24 -7.33 10.64 25.47
C SER A 24 -6.86 9.61 24.44
N LEU A 25 -7.62 9.35 23.38
CA LEU A 25 -7.35 8.27 22.43
C LEU A 25 -7.92 8.59 21.05
N ILE A 26 -7.31 8.04 20.01
CA ILE A 26 -7.82 8.09 18.65
C ILE A 26 -8.23 6.68 18.27
N VAL A 27 -9.47 6.51 17.82
CA VAL A 27 -9.97 5.28 17.20
C VAL A 27 -9.93 5.49 15.70
N MET A 28 -9.35 4.54 14.97
CA MET A 28 -9.29 4.60 13.51
C MET A 28 -9.57 3.24 12.90
N SER A 29 -10.06 3.23 11.67
CA SER A 29 -10.17 2.00 10.89
C SER A 29 -8.78 1.44 10.61
N VAL A 30 -8.70 0.12 10.40
CA VAL A 30 -7.44 -0.54 10.04
C VAL A 30 -6.89 -0.01 8.71
N ASP A 31 -7.78 0.37 7.78
CA ASP A 31 -7.38 0.88 6.47
C ASP A 31 -6.72 2.25 6.58
N VAL A 32 -7.28 3.16 7.39
CA VAL A 32 -6.68 4.48 7.63
C VAL A 32 -5.37 4.36 8.39
N TYR A 33 -5.30 3.47 9.40
CA TYR A 33 -4.04 3.17 10.08
C TYR A 33 -2.97 2.68 9.10
N ARG A 34 -3.34 1.77 8.18
CA ARG A 34 -2.44 1.22 7.16
C ARG A 34 -1.93 2.30 6.22
N GLU A 35 -2.81 3.16 5.73
CA GLU A 35 -2.46 4.28 4.87
C GLU A 35 -1.48 5.24 5.56
N MET A 36 -1.79 5.66 6.79
CA MET A 36 -0.92 6.56 7.57
C MET A 36 0.47 5.97 7.85
N MET A 37 0.54 4.67 8.12
CA MET A 37 1.79 4.00 8.47
C MET A 37 2.55 3.45 7.25
N GLY A 38 2.01 3.60 6.04
CA GLY A 38 2.57 3.01 4.82
C GLY A 38 2.58 1.47 4.86
N ILE A 39 1.65 0.86 5.59
CA ILE A 39 1.52 -0.59 5.68
C ILE A 39 0.63 -1.06 4.53
N GLY A 40 1.23 -1.74 3.56
CA GLY A 40 0.49 -2.34 2.45
C GLY A 40 -0.54 -3.38 2.92
N THR A 41 -1.62 -3.48 2.16
CA THR A 41 -2.65 -4.51 2.28
C THR A 41 -2.12 -5.89 1.92
N ASP A 42 -2.84 -6.94 2.33
CA ASP A 42 -2.50 -8.32 1.95
C ASP A 42 -2.55 -8.52 0.42
N ALA A 43 -3.42 -7.77 -0.28
CA ALA A 43 -3.50 -7.78 -1.73
C ALA A 43 -2.24 -7.18 -2.37
N GLU A 44 -1.74 -6.06 -1.84
CA GLU A 44 -0.48 -5.44 -2.30
C GLU A 44 0.73 -6.34 -2.01
N LEU A 45 0.73 -7.02 -0.86
CA LEU A 45 1.75 -8.02 -0.54
C LEU A 45 1.71 -9.18 -1.53
N ALA A 46 0.53 -9.75 -1.78
CA ALA A 46 0.36 -10.87 -2.72
C ALA A 46 0.77 -10.47 -4.15
N SER A 47 0.41 -9.26 -4.58
CA SER A 47 0.83 -8.68 -5.86
C SER A 47 2.36 -8.56 -5.94
N SER A 48 2.99 -8.01 -4.90
CA SER A 48 4.45 -7.86 -4.82
C SER A 48 5.16 -9.21 -4.89
N VAL A 49 4.70 -10.20 -4.13
CA VAL A 49 5.25 -11.56 -4.16
C VAL A 49 5.12 -12.19 -5.54
N THR A 50 3.98 -11.97 -6.22
CA THR A 50 3.74 -12.48 -7.58
C THR A 50 4.68 -11.83 -8.59
N ALA A 51 4.85 -10.50 -8.54
CA ALA A 51 5.77 -9.76 -9.40
C ALA A 51 7.23 -10.24 -9.22
N LEU A 52 7.68 -10.43 -7.97
CA LEU A 52 9.02 -10.94 -7.68
C LEU A 52 9.23 -12.36 -8.25
N LYS A 53 8.25 -13.26 -8.07
CA LYS A 53 8.32 -14.62 -8.63
C LYS A 53 8.38 -14.60 -10.16
N SER A 54 7.60 -13.72 -10.79
CA SER A 54 7.60 -13.56 -12.24
C SER A 54 8.96 -13.06 -12.74
N GLY A 55 9.48 -11.97 -12.17
CA GLY A 55 10.79 -11.41 -12.55
C GLY A 55 11.94 -12.39 -12.32
N MET A 56 11.90 -13.17 -11.24
CA MET A 56 12.89 -14.23 -11.00
C MET A 56 12.84 -15.33 -12.06
N SER A 57 11.64 -15.72 -12.51
CA SER A 57 11.45 -16.71 -13.57
C SER A 57 11.99 -16.19 -14.91
N GLU A 58 11.72 -14.94 -15.25
CA GLU A 58 12.21 -14.30 -16.47
C GLU A 58 13.74 -14.17 -16.47
N ALA A 59 14.33 -13.74 -15.35
CA ALA A 59 15.77 -13.67 -15.20
C ALA A 59 16.44 -15.03 -15.41
N ARG A 60 15.86 -16.11 -14.85
CA ARG A 60 16.35 -17.50 -15.07
C ARG A 60 16.25 -17.96 -16.52
N GLN A 61 15.31 -17.42 -17.29
CA GLN A 61 15.17 -17.67 -18.73
C GLN A 61 16.11 -16.80 -19.58
N GLY A 62 16.98 -15.99 -18.96
CA GLY A 62 17.86 -15.08 -19.67
C GLY A 62 17.17 -13.83 -20.22
N LYS A 63 15.89 -13.59 -19.87
CA LYS A 63 15.15 -12.37 -20.23
C LYS A 63 15.60 -11.21 -19.32
N THR A 64 16.84 -10.82 -19.51
CA THR A 64 17.48 -9.70 -18.80
C THR A 64 17.93 -8.67 -19.81
N ARG A 65 18.15 -7.43 -19.35
CA ARG A 65 18.71 -6.37 -20.16
C ARG A 65 19.85 -5.65 -19.43
N PRO A 66 20.80 -5.04 -20.15
CA PRO A 66 21.85 -4.24 -19.56
C PRO A 66 21.29 -3.10 -18.69
N LEU A 67 21.96 -2.84 -17.56
CA LEU A 67 21.56 -1.77 -16.64
C LEU A 67 21.62 -0.39 -17.31
N THR A 68 22.61 -0.15 -18.19
CA THR A 68 22.76 1.12 -18.91
C THR A 68 21.56 1.41 -19.80
N GLU A 69 21.13 0.43 -20.61
CA GLU A 69 19.91 0.53 -21.43
C GLU A 69 18.68 0.79 -20.54
N ALA A 70 18.64 0.17 -19.36
CA ALA A 70 17.55 0.40 -18.43
C ALA A 70 17.48 1.81 -17.85
N LEU A 71 18.64 2.41 -17.59
CA LEU A 71 18.78 3.77 -17.08
C LEU A 71 18.53 4.80 -18.19
N ASP A 72 18.98 4.55 -19.41
CA ASP A 72 18.75 5.43 -20.56
C ASP A 72 17.25 5.54 -20.87
N ASP A 73 16.54 4.40 -20.90
CA ASP A 73 15.07 4.39 -21.04
C ASP A 73 14.37 5.17 -19.92
N LEU A 74 14.88 5.06 -18.69
CA LEU A 74 14.31 5.75 -17.54
C LEU A 74 14.55 7.26 -17.64
N GLY A 75 15.77 7.68 -18.01
CA GLY A 75 16.13 9.06 -18.29
C GLY A 75 15.23 9.66 -19.35
N HIS A 76 15.11 9.01 -20.51
CA HIS A 76 14.25 9.48 -21.60
C HIS A 76 12.77 9.60 -21.23
N LYS A 77 12.24 8.70 -20.40
CA LYS A 77 10.84 8.79 -19.92
C LYS A 77 10.58 10.03 -19.09
N TYR A 78 11.56 10.49 -18.30
CA TYR A 78 11.40 11.64 -17.41
C TYR A 78 11.95 12.95 -17.99
N GLU A 79 12.85 12.89 -18.98
CA GLU A 79 13.27 14.06 -19.77
C GLU A 79 12.15 14.56 -20.69
N ALA A 80 11.28 13.69 -21.19
CA ALA A 80 10.13 14.07 -22.03
C ALA A 80 8.99 14.79 -21.27
N GLN A 81 9.14 14.99 -19.95
CA GLN A 81 8.14 15.66 -19.09
C GLN A 81 8.65 16.99 -18.47
N GLY A 82 9.85 17.46 -18.85
CA GLY A 82 10.38 18.79 -18.50
C GLY A 82 10.34 19.75 -19.67
#